data_AF-A0A7K1B1A6-F1
#
_entry.id   AF-A0A7K1B1A6-F1
#
_cell.length_a   1.000
_cell.length_b   1.000
_cell.length_c   1.000
_cell.angle_alpha   90.00
_cell.angle_beta   90.00
_cell.angle_gamma   90.00
#
_symmetry.space_group_name_H-M   'P 1'
#
loop_
_entity.id
_entity.type
_entity.pdbx_description
1 polymer ?
#
loop_
_entity_poly.entity_id
_entity_poly.type
_entity_poly.pdbx_seq_one_letter_code
_entity_poly.pdbx_strand_id
1 'polypeptide(L)' 'MYFGDALGLDVPTNFDQAKTTDESLYAAFFHAMLREGVALPPGAYEALFVGLAHGDDVLDQIAEAAARAAASVMSSR' A
#
# COMPACT_ATOMS: atom_id res chain seq x y z
N MET A 1 0.70 -0.14 6.49
CA MET A 1 0.83 -1.37 5.66
C MET A 1 2.27 -1.85 5.76
N TYR A 2 2.55 -3.14 5.62
CA TYR A 2 3.92 -3.67 5.78
C TYR A 2 4.55 -3.98 4.41
N PHE A 3 5.72 -3.40 4.13
CA PHE A 3 6.44 -3.51 2.86
C PHE A 3 7.82 -4.17 3.08
N GLY A 4 7.83 -5.38 3.65
CA GLY A 4 9.03 -6.22 3.89
C GLY A 4 8.59 -7.64 4.31
N ASP A 5 9.43 -8.66 4.50
CA ASP A 5 10.69 -8.96 3.85
C ASP A 5 10.39 -9.47 2.44
N ALA A 6 10.54 -8.56 1.46
CA ALA A 6 10.23 -8.76 0.05
C ALA A 6 8.95 -9.59 -0.24
N LEU A 7 7.90 -9.31 0.55
CA LEU A 7 6.49 -9.71 0.34
C LEU A 7 6.15 -11.20 0.44
N GLY A 8 6.93 -11.95 1.22
CA GLY A 8 6.63 -13.33 1.66
C GLY A 8 6.02 -13.47 3.07
N LEU A 9 5.02 -12.63 3.41
CA LEU A 9 3.95 -12.81 4.41
C LEU A 9 4.24 -13.12 5.90
N ASP A 10 5.35 -12.64 6.49
CA ASP A 10 5.42 -12.53 7.95
C ASP A 10 4.76 -11.23 8.43
N VAL A 11 3.60 -11.34 9.08
CA VAL A 11 2.84 -10.20 9.58
C VAL A 11 3.49 -9.69 10.88
N PRO A 12 3.94 -8.43 10.94
CA PRO A 12 4.53 -7.88 12.16
C PRO A 12 3.50 -7.85 13.29
N THR A 13 3.90 -8.30 14.47
CA THR A 13 3.09 -8.36 15.70
C THR A 13 3.50 -7.32 16.73
N ASN A 14 4.61 -6.60 16.48
CA ASN A 14 5.10 -5.52 17.31
C ASN A 14 5.77 -4.44 16.44
N PHE A 15 6.12 -3.32 17.07
CA PHE A 15 6.67 -2.16 16.37
C PHE A 15 8.07 -2.42 15.80
N ASP A 16 8.94 -3.13 16.53
CA ASP A 16 10.30 -3.43 16.06
C ASP A 16 10.28 -4.24 14.76
N GLN A 17 9.33 -5.17 14.61
CA GLN A 17 9.08 -5.89 13.37
C GLN A 17 8.52 -4.96 12.29
N ALA A 18 7.54 -4.11 12.60
CA ALA A 18 6.95 -3.18 11.62
C ALA A 18 7.99 -2.23 11.00
N LYS A 19 8.98 -1.79 11.78
CA LYS A 19 10.08 -0.91 11.35
C LYS A 19 11.02 -1.51 10.29
N THR A 20 10.87 -2.79 9.99
CA THR A 20 11.62 -3.45 8.90
C THR A 20 11.00 -3.20 7.52
N THR A 21 9.88 -2.46 7.43
CA THR A 21 9.30 -1.98 6.17
C THR A 21 10.35 -1.28 5.30
N ASP A 22 10.40 -1.62 4.00
CA ASP A 22 11.08 -0.83 2.97
C ASP A 22 10.28 0.47 2.74
N GLU A 23 10.64 1.52 3.47
CA GLU A 23 10.00 2.84 3.40
C GLU A 23 10.12 3.47 2.00
N SER A 24 11.18 3.15 1.26
CA SER A 24 11.38 3.65 -0.11
C SER A 24 10.40 2.98 -1.08
N LEU A 25 10.19 1.66 -0.93
CA LEU A 25 9.18 0.92 -1.67
C LEU A 25 7.76 1.39 -1.31
N TYR A 26 7.49 1.64 -0.02
CA TYR A 26 6.21 2.23 0.41
C TYR A 26 5.97 3.57 -0.26
N ALA A 27 6.95 4.48 -0.24
CA ALA A 27 6.84 5.80 -0.85
C ALA A 27 6.58 5.71 -2.36
N ALA A 28 7.28 4.81 -3.06
CA ALA A 28 7.06 4.57 -4.49
C ALA A 28 5.64 4.08 -4.77
N PHE A 29 5.13 3.14 -3.98
CA PHE A 29 3.77 2.63 -4.11
C PHE A 29 2.71 3.68 -3.75
N PHE A 30 2.91 4.46 -2.69
CA PHE A 30 2.06 5.59 -2.31
C PHE A 30 1.91 6.58 -3.47
N HIS A 31 3.02 6.99 -4.10
CA HIS A 31 2.96 7.91 -5.24
C HIS A 31 2.35 7.26 -6.49
N ALA A 32 2.52 5.96 -6.69
CA ALA A 32 1.84 5.25 -7.76
C ALA A 32 0.32 5.21 -7.54
N MET A 33 -0.13 4.95 -6.31
CA MET A 33 -1.55 4.98 -5.94
C MET A 33 -2.17 6.37 -6.11
N LEU A 34 -1.43 7.43 -5.75
CA LEU A 34 -1.87 8.80 -6.02
C LEU A 34 -2.05 9.09 -7.51
N ARG A 35 -1.18 8.53 -8.38
CA ARG A 35 -1.34 8.66 -9.85
C ARG A 35 -2.57 7.91 -10.37
N GLU A 36 -2.95 6.82 -9.72
CA GLU A 36 -4.19 6.08 -9.98
C GLU A 36 -5.43 6.72 -9.34
N GLY A 37 -5.28 7.86 -8.64
CA GLY A 37 -6.38 8.61 -8.04
C GLY A 37 -6.79 8.14 -6.64
N VAL A 38 -6.01 7.26 -5.99
CA VAL A 38 -6.29 6.74 -4.64
C VAL A 38 -5.30 7.32 -3.64
N ALA A 39 -5.80 8.08 -2.66
CA ALA A 39 -5.00 8.61 -1.57
C ALA A 39 -4.88 7.57 -0.44
N LEU A 40 -3.68 6.99 -0.31
CA LEU A 40 -3.31 6.19 0.86
C LEU A 40 -2.75 7.10 1.98
N PRO A 41 -2.58 6.60 3.20
CA PRO A 41 -1.87 7.32 4.25
C PRO A 41 -0.45 7.69 3.78
N PRO A 42 0.03 8.93 3.94
CA PRO A 42 1.36 9.33 3.50
C PRO A 42 2.49 8.65 4.29
N GLY A 43 2.24 8.21 5.53
CA GLY A 43 3.23 7.54 6.37
C GLY A 43 3.18 6.01 6.29
N ALA A 44 4.36 5.38 6.19
CA ALA A 44 4.47 3.91 6.11
C ALA A 44 3.89 3.16 7.32
N TYR A 45 3.90 3.82 8.49
CA TYR A 45 3.43 3.28 9.77
C TYR A 45 2.01 3.75 10.14
N GLU A 46 1.31 4.40 9.22
CA GLU A 46 -0.07 4.83 9.43
C GLU A 46 -1.07 3.70 9.11
N ALA A 47 -2.32 3.92 9.52
CA ALA A 47 -3.44 3.01 9.29
C ALA A 47 -4.36 3.53 8.17
N LEU A 48 -4.95 2.61 7.41
CA LEU A 48 -6.02 2.88 6.46
C LEU A 48 -7.37 2.60 7.13
N PHE A 49 -8.34 3.47 6.89
CA PHE A 49 -9.71 3.29 7.38
C PHE A 49 -10.69 3.21 6.21
N VAL A 50 -11.73 2.39 6.36
CA VAL A 50 -12.85 2.31 5.41
C VAL A 50 -14.08 2.99 6.01
N GLY A 51 -14.88 3.64 5.17
CA GLY A 51 -16.16 4.23 5.55
C GLY A 51 -17.33 3.59 4.80
N LEU A 52 -18.56 3.89 5.21
CA LEU A 52 -19.78 3.32 4.62
C LEU A 52 -20.00 3.65 3.14
N ALA A 53 -19.31 4.67 2.63
CA ALA A 53 -19.35 5.02 1.21
C ALA A 53 -18.48 4.10 0.33
N HIS A 54 -17.55 3.32 0.92
CA HIS A 54 -16.74 2.35 0.19
C HIS A 54 -17.53 1.04 0.00
N GLY A 55 -18.56 1.07 -0.84
CA GLY A 55 -19.25 -0.14 -1.31
C GLY A 55 -18.41 -0.95 -2.30
N ASP A 56 -18.95 -2.09 -2.74
CA ASP A 56 -18.23 -3.07 -3.57
C ASP A 56 -17.59 -2.44 -4.82
N ASP A 57 -18.35 -1.64 -5.60
CA ASP A 57 -17.84 -0.97 -6.80
C ASP A 57 -16.62 -0.07 -6.53
N VAL A 58 -16.58 0.57 -5.36
CA VAL A 58 -15.46 1.46 -4.97
C VAL A 58 -14.26 0.63 -4.53
N LEU A 59 -14.50 -0.47 -3.80
CA LEU A 59 -13.44 -1.38 -3.37
C LEU A 59 -12.79 -2.07 -4.59
N ASP A 60 -13.59 -2.45 -5.58
CA ASP A 60 -13.10 -3.03 -6.84
C ASP A 60 -12.22 -2.03 -7.61
N GLN A 61 -12.65 -0.77 -7.72
CA GLN A 61 -11.84 0.29 -8.33
C GLN A 61 -10.51 0.52 -7.60
N ILE A 62 -10.53 0.50 -6.26
CA ILE A 62 -9.31 0.64 -5.44
C ILE A 62 -8.39 -0.57 -5.66
N ALA A 63 -8.93 -1.79 -5.74
CA ALA A 63 -8.15 -3.00 -5.96
C ALA A 63 -7.48 -3.01 -7.34
N GLU A 64 -8.21 -2.61 -8.39
CA GLU A 64 -7.64 -2.47 -9.74
C GLU A 64 -6.56 -1.39 -9.81
N ALA A 65 -6.78 -0.24 -9.17
CA ALA A 65 -5.78 0.82 -9.03
C ALA A 65 -4.52 0.31 -8.32
N ALA A 66 -4.69 -0.43 -7.21
CA ALA A 66 -3.58 -1.03 -6.48
C ALA A 66 -2.77 -2.02 -7.33
N ALA A 67 -3.44 -2.85 -8.14
CA ALA A 67 -2.76 -3.77 -9.05
C ALA A 67 -1.93 -3.02 -10.11
N ARG A 68 -2.47 -1.97 -10.74
CA ARG A 68 -1.74 -1.14 -11.72
C ARG A 68 -0.57 -0.40 -11.09
N ALA A 69 -0.78 0.19 -9.92
CA ALA A 69 0.27 0.88 -9.16
C ALA A 69 1.41 -0.08 -8.78
N ALA A 70 1.10 -1.26 -8.26
CA ALA A 70 2.09 -2.27 -7.90
C ALA A 70 2.90 -2.72 -9.13
N ALA A 71 2.24 -3.00 -10.25
CA ALA A 71 2.91 -3.36 -11.50
C ALA A 71 3.85 -2.26 -11.99
N SER A 72 3.42 -0.99 -11.97
CA SER A 72 4.24 0.17 -12.36
C SER A 72 5.51 0.30 -11.51
N VAL A 73 5.40 0.11 -10.19
CA VAL A 73 6.55 0.17 -9.28
C VAL A 73 7.51 -0.99 -9.53
N MET A 74 6.99 -2.20 -9.78
CA MET A 74 7.83 -3.37 -10.04
C MET A 74 8.55 -3.31 -11.39
N SER A 75 7.93 -2.76 -12.44
CA SER A 75 8.59 -2.60 -13.75
C SER A 75 9.64 -1.49 -13.78
N SER A 76 9.65 -0.60 -12.79
CA SER A 76 10.59 0.54 -12.71
C SER A 76 11.79 0.26 -11.79
N ARG A 77 11.88 -0.95 -11.23
CA ARG A 77 12.91 -1.39 -10.29
C ARG A 77 13.92 -2.30 -11.00
#